data_AF-A0A6P7TZV4-F1
#
_entry.id   AF-A0A6P7TZV4-F1
#
_cell.length_a   1.000
_cell.length_b   1.000
_cell.length_c   1.000
_cell.angle_alpha   90.00
_cell.angle_beta   90.00
_cell.angle_gamma   90.00
#
_symmetry.space_group_name_H-M   'P 1'
#
loop_
_entity.id
_entity.type
_entity.pdbx_description
1 polymer ?
#
loop_
_entity_poly.entity_id
_entity_poly.type
_entity_poly.pdbx_seq_one_letter_code
_entity_poly.pdbx_strand_id
1 'polypeptide(L)'
;MCGLWLSNDKCFHEEIKIVRPSTVEASCFCWKGAQLFQEESGVTPKECSKNFRILLKKSNEHNNKTLKVSYAVSELVAKVGKPHTIAERLVKPAMLICAKELLGEQAANILQKIPLSNDTVKRRQIEMAENLEKQLVEKLKVSKFSLQIDETTINNSALLLTYVRYIDAMAIHEEMLFIKKLIDTRSDTIYAAVYDYLYDNGIPLSNLLQIATDGASAMTGKQNGFVAKLKKVAPHILAIHCIIHREHLCAKSLNDDMEHALKVAVSTVNFVKAMLCMTAYFNIYVNMRTTRDSSCTLK
;
A
#
# COMPACT_ATOMS: atom_id res chain seq x y z
N MET A 1 -12.29 13.91 -14.49
CA MET A 1 -11.54 12.64 -14.51
C MET A 1 -10.25 12.84 -13.73
N CYS A 2 -9.99 12.02 -12.71
CA CYS A 2 -8.73 12.07 -11.93
C CYS A 2 -7.56 11.36 -12.65
N GLY A 3 -7.82 10.70 -13.79
CA GLY A 3 -6.83 9.90 -14.53
C GLY A 3 -5.84 10.67 -15.41
N LEU A 4 -5.83 12.01 -15.43
CA LEU A 4 -4.91 12.77 -16.29
C LEU A 4 -3.58 13.17 -15.64
N TRP A 5 -3.32 12.76 -14.38
CA TRP A 5 -2.08 13.09 -13.66
C TRP A 5 -1.04 11.96 -13.60
N LEU A 6 -1.23 10.88 -14.37
CA LEU A 6 -0.43 9.64 -14.25
C LEU A 6 0.38 9.26 -15.51
N SER A 7 0.45 10.10 -16.54
CA SER A 7 1.24 9.82 -17.73
C SER A 7 2.50 10.68 -17.78
N ASN A 8 3.54 10.21 -17.08
CA ASN A 8 4.90 10.15 -17.59
C ASN A 8 5.79 9.61 -16.48
N ASP A 9 6.09 8.31 -16.53
CA ASP A 9 7.44 7.83 -16.24
C ASP A 9 7.63 6.45 -16.88
N LYS A 10 8.54 6.43 -17.86
CA LYS A 10 9.09 5.21 -18.44
C LYS A 10 10.03 4.60 -17.40
N CYS A 11 9.75 3.38 -16.92
CA CYS A 11 10.72 2.29 -16.73
C CYS A 11 10.14 1.16 -15.87
N PHE A 12 10.72 -0.03 -16.08
CA PHE A 12 10.48 -1.33 -15.43
C PHE A 12 9.46 -2.28 -16.10
N HIS A 13 10.00 -3.04 -17.05
CA HIS A 13 9.58 -4.41 -17.35
C HIS A 13 9.90 -5.32 -16.16
N GLU A 14 8.89 -5.96 -15.58
CA GLU A 14 8.89 -7.35 -15.10
C GLU A 14 7.55 -7.67 -14.42
N GLU A 15 7.10 -8.93 -14.50
CA GLU A 15 5.83 -9.40 -13.95
C GLU A 15 5.76 -9.17 -12.43
N ILE A 16 5.00 -8.15 -12.03
CA ILE A 16 4.72 -7.85 -10.62
C ILE A 16 3.63 -8.79 -10.12
N LYS A 17 4.00 -9.83 -9.37
CA LYS A 17 3.10 -10.39 -8.34
C LYS A 17 2.90 -9.30 -7.29
N ILE A 18 1.74 -8.64 -7.33
CA ILE A 18 1.38 -7.51 -6.46
C ILE A 18 1.25 -8.05 -5.04
N VAL A 19 2.29 -7.84 -4.24
CA VAL A 19 2.27 -8.06 -2.79
C VAL A 19 1.35 -7.01 -2.19
N ARG A 20 0.48 -7.41 -1.25
CA ARG A 20 -0.37 -6.51 -0.47
C ARG A 20 0.42 -5.26 -0.05
N PRO A 21 0.01 -4.05 -0.43
CA PRO A 21 0.75 -2.87 -0.02
C PRO A 21 0.50 -2.61 1.47
N SER A 22 1.53 -2.92 2.26
CA SER A 22 2.04 -1.93 3.23
C SER A 22 2.97 -0.91 2.54
N THR A 23 3.02 -0.94 1.21
CA THR A 23 4.01 -0.30 0.34
C THR A 23 3.38 0.13 -0.98
N VAL A 24 2.89 1.35 -1.04
CA VAL A 24 2.90 2.14 -2.28
C VAL A 24 3.73 3.37 -1.96
N GLU A 25 4.74 3.66 -2.78
CA GLU A 25 5.41 4.95 -2.72
C GLU A 25 4.36 6.05 -2.75
N ALA A 26 4.39 6.89 -1.72
CA ALA A 26 3.59 8.08 -1.59
C ALA A 26 4.00 9.10 -2.66
N SER A 27 3.48 8.95 -3.86
CA SER A 27 3.30 10.08 -4.78
C SER A 27 1.82 10.46 -4.79
N CYS A 28 1.48 11.27 -3.78
CA CYS A 28 0.41 12.26 -3.85
C CYS A 28 -1.04 11.73 -4.00
N PHE A 29 -1.60 10.99 -3.03
CA PHE A 29 -3.06 11.00 -2.82
C PHE A 29 -3.45 10.76 -1.34
N CYS A 30 -4.17 11.74 -0.79
CA CYS A 30 -5.01 11.75 0.42
C CYS A 30 -4.50 11.09 1.72
N TRP A 31 -3.49 11.68 2.39
CA TRP A 31 -3.17 11.39 3.80
C TRP A 31 -3.28 12.60 4.74
N LYS A 32 -3.78 13.76 4.27
CA LYS A 32 -3.98 14.92 5.16
C LYS A 32 -5.21 14.82 6.07
N GLY A 33 -6.16 13.91 5.79
CA GLY A 33 -7.33 13.69 6.66
C GLY A 33 -7.03 12.83 7.89
N ALA A 34 -6.12 11.85 7.77
CA ALA A 34 -5.77 10.95 8.87
C ALA A 34 -4.82 11.60 9.90
N GLN A 35 -4.02 12.58 9.47
CA GLN A 35 -3.08 13.28 10.33
C GLN A 35 -3.78 14.23 11.35
N LEU A 36 -5.01 14.66 11.06
CA LEU A 36 -5.82 15.46 12.00
C LEU A 36 -6.54 14.63 13.07
N PHE A 37 -6.67 13.31 12.90
CA PHE A 37 -7.35 12.44 13.87
C PHE A 37 -6.41 11.56 14.69
N GLN A 38 -5.15 11.39 14.27
CA GLN A 38 -4.17 10.55 14.99
C GLN A 38 -3.51 11.26 16.18
N GLU A 39 -3.62 12.59 16.31
CA GLU A 39 -3.04 13.31 17.45
C GLU A 39 -3.89 13.19 18.74
N GLU A 40 -5.13 12.70 18.68
CA GLU A 40 -5.99 12.54 19.88
C GLU A 40 -6.15 11.10 20.40
N SER A 41 -5.76 10.07 19.62
CA SER A 41 -5.86 8.68 20.06
C SER A 41 -4.47 8.05 20.17
N GLY A 42 -3.90 8.03 21.37
CA GLY A 42 -2.59 7.47 21.72
C GLY A 42 -2.44 5.95 21.51
N VAL A 43 -2.65 5.47 20.28
CA VAL A 43 -2.51 4.07 19.89
C VAL A 43 -1.06 3.80 19.49
N THR A 44 -0.34 3.10 20.37
CA THR A 44 1.04 2.65 20.14
C THR A 44 1.08 1.37 19.31
N PRO A 45 2.12 1.14 18.50
CA PRO A 45 2.26 -0.03 17.62
C PRO A 45 2.62 -1.31 18.42
N LYS A 46 1.64 -1.90 19.11
CA LYS A 46 1.82 -3.12 19.92
C LYS A 46 1.32 -4.41 19.24
N GLU A 47 0.45 -4.34 18.24
CA GLU A 47 -0.17 -5.51 17.59
C GLU A 47 0.82 -6.32 16.71
N CYS A 48 1.77 -5.63 16.09
CA CYS A 48 2.74 -6.20 15.14
C CYS A 48 3.67 -7.26 15.77
N SER A 49 3.93 -7.16 17.08
CA SER A 49 4.88 -8.03 17.80
C SER A 49 4.37 -9.46 18.03
N LYS A 50 3.05 -9.67 18.13
CA LYS A 50 2.47 -11.01 18.39
C LYS A 50 2.50 -11.91 17.14
N ASN A 51 2.31 -11.32 15.96
CA ASN A 51 2.17 -12.03 14.68
C ASN A 51 3.48 -12.66 14.19
N PHE A 52 4.61 -12.13 14.63
CA PHE A 52 5.95 -12.63 14.29
C PHE A 52 6.25 -14.02 14.88
N ARG A 53 5.69 -14.35 16.05
CA ARG A 53 6.00 -15.60 16.77
C ARG A 53 5.44 -16.85 16.08
N ILE A 54 4.37 -16.72 15.29
CA ILE A 54 3.67 -17.87 14.68
C ILE A 54 4.45 -18.44 13.49
N LEU A 55 5.11 -17.60 12.70
CA LEU A 55 5.88 -18.02 11.51
C LEU A 55 7.15 -18.84 11.84
N LEU A 56 7.64 -18.78 13.08
CA LEU A 56 8.99 -19.25 13.46
C LEU A 56 9.04 -20.63 14.11
N LYS A 57 7.91 -21.34 14.23
CA LYS A 57 7.82 -22.64 14.92
C LYS A 57 8.48 -23.83 14.18
N LYS A 58 9.10 -23.63 13.01
CA LYS A 58 9.58 -24.72 12.13
C LYS A 58 11.10 -24.87 11.94
N SER A 59 11.99 -24.22 12.71
CA SER A 59 13.46 -24.34 12.46
C SER A 59 14.37 -24.35 13.71
N ASN A 60 15.47 -25.12 13.63
CA ASN A 60 16.58 -25.25 14.61
C ASN A 60 17.03 -23.91 15.22
N GLU A 61 17.33 -23.90 16.52
CA GLU A 61 17.49 -22.69 17.37
C GLU A 61 18.47 -21.62 16.87
N HIS A 62 19.61 -22.01 16.27
CA HIS A 62 20.62 -21.05 15.78
C HIS A 62 20.24 -20.46 14.40
N ASN A 63 19.72 -21.29 13.49
CA ASN A 63 19.11 -20.82 12.23
C ASN A 63 17.86 -19.96 12.50
N ASN A 64 17.16 -20.22 13.61
CA ASN A 64 15.98 -19.46 13.99
C ASN A 64 16.33 -17.98 14.27
N LYS A 65 17.49 -17.67 14.88
CA LYS A 65 17.88 -16.28 15.17
C LYS A 65 18.22 -15.47 13.92
N THR A 66 19.02 -16.01 13.00
CA THR A 66 19.37 -15.30 11.75
C THR A 66 18.15 -15.13 10.83
N LEU A 67 17.27 -16.13 10.79
CA LEU A 67 16.00 -16.04 10.09
C LEU A 67 15.11 -14.95 10.70
N LYS A 68 14.97 -14.89 12.02
CA LYS A 68 14.23 -13.82 12.71
C LYS A 68 14.74 -12.43 12.31
N VAL A 69 16.05 -12.20 12.41
CA VAL A 69 16.63 -10.90 12.06
C VAL A 69 16.30 -10.54 10.62
N SER A 70 16.39 -11.50 9.70
CA SER A 70 16.14 -11.19 8.30
C SER A 70 14.68 -10.98 7.93
N TYR A 71 13.71 -11.60 8.61
CA TYR A 71 12.30 -11.19 8.52
C TYR A 71 12.10 -9.78 9.06
N ALA A 72 12.68 -9.46 10.22
CA ALA A 72 12.56 -8.13 10.83
C ALA A 72 13.15 -7.03 9.93
N VAL A 73 14.32 -7.26 9.32
CA VAL A 73 14.89 -6.34 8.33
C VAL A 73 14.01 -6.23 7.09
N SER A 74 13.47 -7.34 6.59
CA SER A 74 12.58 -7.33 5.40
C SER A 74 11.30 -6.53 5.67
N GLU A 75 10.78 -6.64 6.89
CA GLU A 75 9.62 -5.88 7.37
C GLU A 75 9.94 -4.39 7.48
N LEU A 76 11.10 -4.02 8.02
CA LEU A 76 11.55 -2.63 8.06
C LEU A 76 11.67 -2.02 6.66
N VAL A 77 12.27 -2.75 5.72
CA VAL A 77 12.37 -2.32 4.31
C VAL A 77 10.98 -2.09 3.71
N ALA A 78 10.03 -2.99 3.99
CA ALA A 78 8.64 -2.82 3.58
C ALA A 78 8.03 -1.57 4.23
N LYS A 79 8.11 -1.38 5.55
CA LYS A 79 7.51 -0.23 6.25
C LYS A 79 8.02 1.13 5.75
N VAL A 80 9.29 1.21 5.31
CA VAL A 80 9.85 2.45 4.74
C VAL A 80 9.45 2.65 3.28
N GLY A 81 8.88 1.64 2.63
CA GLY A 81 8.44 1.71 1.22
C GLY A 81 9.61 1.75 0.24
N LYS A 82 10.75 1.15 0.58
CA LYS A 82 11.92 1.12 -0.29
C LYS A 82 12.00 -0.17 -1.12
N PRO A 83 12.65 -0.14 -2.29
CA PRO A 83 12.91 -1.34 -3.06
C PRO A 83 13.65 -2.40 -2.23
N HIS A 84 13.27 -3.67 -2.40
CA HIS A 84 13.87 -4.81 -1.70
C HIS A 84 15.39 -4.93 -1.94
N THR A 85 15.89 -4.37 -3.04
CA THR A 85 17.33 -4.26 -3.37
C THR A 85 18.14 -3.49 -2.32
N ILE A 86 17.52 -2.59 -1.54
CA ILE A 86 18.24 -1.77 -0.55
C ILE A 86 18.83 -2.62 0.56
N ALA A 87 18.18 -3.75 0.90
CA ALA A 87 18.64 -4.64 1.95
C ALA A 87 20.01 -5.25 1.60
N GLU A 88 20.17 -5.65 0.33
CA GLU A 88 21.39 -6.25 -0.19
C GLU A 88 22.46 -5.21 -0.48
N ARG A 89 22.08 -4.08 -1.10
CA ARG A 89 23.03 -3.07 -1.58
C ARG A 89 23.54 -2.14 -0.49
N LEU A 90 22.78 -1.92 0.58
CA LEU A 90 23.11 -0.93 1.60
C LEU A 90 23.05 -1.50 3.01
N VAL A 91 21.92 -2.09 3.41
CA VAL A 91 21.70 -2.50 4.82
C VAL A 91 22.70 -3.57 5.24
N LYS A 92 22.87 -4.62 4.43
CA LYS A 92 23.79 -5.71 4.74
C LYS A 92 25.26 -5.26 4.77
N PRO A 93 25.79 -4.53 3.77
CA PRO A 93 27.15 -3.98 3.84
C PRO A 93 27.38 -3.06 5.04
N ALA A 94 26.46 -2.14 5.33
CA ALA A 94 26.57 -1.23 6.46
C ALA A 94 26.63 -1.99 7.80
N MET A 95 25.76 -2.99 7.98
CA MET A 95 25.76 -3.84 9.16
C MET A 95 27.08 -4.61 9.34
N LEU A 96 27.70 -5.08 8.26
CA LEU A 96 28.97 -5.76 8.30
C LEU A 96 30.13 -4.84 8.68
N ILE A 97 30.17 -3.62 8.14
CA ILE A 97 31.19 -2.61 8.49
C ILE A 97 31.12 -2.30 9.98
N CYS A 98 29.93 -1.97 10.50
CA CYS A 98 29.75 -1.67 11.92
C CYS A 98 30.19 -2.84 12.82
N ALA A 99 29.86 -4.08 12.45
CA ALA A 99 30.24 -5.23 13.25
C ALA A 99 31.74 -5.51 13.23
N LYS A 100 32.42 -5.32 12.10
CA LYS A 100 33.87 -5.48 12.01
C LYS A 100 34.60 -4.47 12.89
N GLU A 101 34.23 -3.20 12.78
CA GLU A 101 34.91 -2.10 13.49
C GLU A 101 34.62 -2.09 15.00
N LEU A 102 33.38 -2.41 15.41
CA LEU A 102 32.96 -2.27 16.82
C LEU A 102 33.02 -3.58 17.62
N LEU A 103 32.78 -4.73 16.97
CA LEU A 103 32.57 -6.02 17.65
C LEU A 103 33.56 -7.10 17.21
N GLY A 104 34.38 -6.83 16.18
CA GLY A 104 35.37 -7.74 15.62
C GLY A 104 34.84 -8.71 14.56
N GLU A 105 35.77 -9.41 13.90
CA GLU A 105 35.51 -10.28 12.74
C GLU A 105 34.56 -11.46 13.05
N GLN A 106 34.57 -11.97 14.29
CA GLN A 106 33.67 -13.06 14.69
C GLN A 106 32.20 -12.65 14.60
N ALA A 107 31.86 -11.43 15.03
CA ALA A 107 30.52 -10.89 14.95
C ALA A 107 30.09 -10.65 13.49
N ALA A 108 31.00 -10.10 12.67
CA ALA A 108 30.75 -9.89 11.24
C ALA A 108 30.46 -11.20 10.50
N ASN A 109 31.17 -12.28 10.81
CA ASN A 109 30.94 -13.60 10.23
C ASN A 109 29.55 -14.18 10.56
N ILE A 110 29.00 -13.86 11.74
CA ILE A 110 27.63 -14.23 12.11
C ILE A 110 26.61 -13.44 11.27
N LEU A 111 26.82 -12.12 11.14
CA LEU A 111 25.91 -11.25 10.39
C LEU A 111 25.94 -11.52 8.88
N GLN A 112 27.08 -11.96 8.35
CA GLN A 112 27.22 -12.34 6.94
C GLN A 112 26.28 -13.47 6.54
N LYS A 113 26.01 -14.40 7.47
CA LYS A 113 25.08 -15.54 7.28
C LYS A 113 23.61 -15.12 7.23
N ILE A 114 23.27 -13.89 7.60
CA ILE A 114 21.88 -13.40 7.53
C ILE A 114 21.49 -13.28 6.04
N PRO A 115 20.42 -13.98 5.59
CA PRO A 115 20.04 -13.95 4.18
C PRO A 115 19.23 -12.69 3.91
N LEU A 116 19.82 -11.71 3.22
CA LEU A 116 19.21 -10.42 2.86
C LEU A 116 19.39 -10.11 1.36
N SER A 117 19.56 -11.13 0.52
CA SER A 117 19.53 -10.91 -0.93
C SER A 117 18.18 -10.38 -1.36
N ASN A 118 18.17 -9.69 -2.50
CA ASN A 118 16.99 -9.15 -3.14
C ASN A 118 15.81 -10.15 -3.15
N ASP A 119 16.04 -11.34 -3.69
CA ASP A 119 15.02 -12.40 -3.81
C ASP A 119 14.53 -12.90 -2.46
N THR A 120 15.43 -12.96 -1.47
CA THR A 120 15.08 -13.40 -0.13
C THR A 120 14.17 -12.39 0.55
N VAL A 121 14.49 -11.10 0.47
CA VAL A 121 13.67 -10.04 1.07
C VAL A 121 12.30 -9.99 0.39
N LYS A 122 12.26 -10.06 -0.94
CA LYS A 122 11.02 -10.17 -1.71
C LYS A 122 10.16 -11.34 -1.24
N ARG A 123 10.74 -12.54 -1.17
CA ARG A 123 10.02 -13.75 -0.71
C ARG A 123 9.48 -13.59 0.70
N ARG A 124 10.26 -13.05 1.63
CA ARG A 124 9.79 -12.84 3.01
C ARG A 124 8.66 -11.83 3.10
N GLN A 125 8.70 -10.77 2.31
CA GLN A 125 7.61 -9.79 2.25
C GLN A 125 6.32 -10.44 1.75
N ILE A 126 6.41 -11.30 0.74
CA ILE A 126 5.28 -12.12 0.26
C ILE A 126 4.76 -13.03 1.38
N GLU A 127 5.63 -13.80 2.03
CA GLU A 127 5.24 -14.71 3.12
C GLU A 127 4.58 -13.99 4.30
N MET A 128 5.09 -12.81 4.66
CA MET A 128 4.48 -11.96 5.70
C MET A 128 3.11 -11.44 5.26
N ALA A 129 2.98 -10.99 4.02
CA ALA A 129 1.70 -10.53 3.47
C ALA A 129 0.65 -11.66 3.45
N GLU A 130 1.02 -12.86 2.99
CA GLU A 130 0.15 -14.04 3.00
C GLU A 130 -0.22 -14.48 4.43
N ASN A 131 0.66 -14.28 5.40
CA ASN A 131 0.35 -14.59 6.79
C ASN A 131 -0.63 -13.57 7.41
N LEU A 132 -0.51 -12.28 7.07
CA LEU A 132 -1.48 -11.26 7.45
C LEU A 132 -2.83 -11.52 6.80
N GLU A 133 -2.83 -11.92 5.52
CA GLU A 133 -4.02 -12.37 4.78
C GLU A 133 -4.79 -13.44 5.51
N LYS A 134 -4.12 -14.54 5.82
CA LYS A 134 -4.75 -15.68 6.48
C LYS A 134 -5.37 -15.27 7.81
N GLN A 135 -4.65 -14.49 8.62
CA GLN A 135 -5.18 -14.00 9.89
C GLN A 135 -6.42 -13.13 9.71
N LEU A 136 -6.39 -12.20 8.77
CA LEU A 136 -7.53 -11.34 8.46
C LEU A 136 -8.73 -12.18 7.99
N VAL A 137 -8.53 -13.11 7.06
CA VAL A 137 -9.56 -14.03 6.55
C VAL A 137 -10.21 -14.81 7.70
N GLU A 138 -9.42 -15.39 8.61
CA GLU A 138 -9.96 -16.12 9.76
C GLU A 138 -10.82 -15.23 10.67
N LYS A 139 -10.46 -13.96 10.86
CA LYS A 139 -11.31 -13.01 11.59
C LYS A 139 -12.62 -12.72 10.85
N LEU A 140 -12.58 -12.53 9.52
CA LEU A 140 -13.78 -12.23 8.73
C LEU A 140 -14.77 -13.40 8.65
N LYS A 141 -14.29 -14.64 8.84
CA LYS A 141 -15.15 -15.83 8.94
C LYS A 141 -16.06 -15.82 10.17
N VAL A 142 -15.64 -15.19 11.27
CA VAL A 142 -16.36 -15.20 12.54
C VAL A 142 -16.95 -13.85 12.94
N SER A 143 -16.40 -12.75 12.41
CA SER A 143 -16.81 -11.39 12.72
C SER A 143 -17.70 -10.79 11.63
N LYS A 144 -18.55 -9.83 12.01
CA LYS A 144 -19.26 -8.99 11.05
C LYS A 144 -18.33 -7.90 10.51
N PHE A 145 -18.46 -7.59 9.23
CA PHE A 145 -17.61 -6.62 8.57
C PHE A 145 -18.32 -5.84 7.47
N SER A 146 -17.67 -4.76 7.01
CA SER A 146 -18.07 -3.99 5.85
C SER A 146 -16.90 -3.88 4.87
N LEU A 147 -17.19 -3.82 3.57
CA LEU A 147 -16.19 -3.61 2.53
C LEU A 147 -16.23 -2.18 2.02
N GLN A 148 -15.07 -1.63 1.69
CA GLN A 148 -14.94 -0.43 0.88
C GLN A 148 -14.16 -0.80 -0.38
N ILE A 149 -14.77 -0.53 -1.53
CA ILE A 149 -14.22 -0.92 -2.82
C ILE A 149 -14.00 0.34 -3.65
N ASP A 150 -12.79 0.44 -4.18
CA ASP A 150 -12.36 1.55 -5.02
C ASP A 150 -11.59 1.05 -6.24
N GLU A 151 -11.67 1.79 -7.33
CA GLU A 151 -10.97 1.50 -8.57
C GLU A 151 -9.91 2.57 -8.84
N THR A 152 -8.70 2.13 -9.19
CA THR A 152 -7.66 3.04 -9.66
C THR A 152 -6.98 2.49 -10.91
N THR A 153 -6.34 3.36 -11.68
CA THR A 153 -5.64 2.97 -12.90
C THR A 153 -4.16 3.29 -12.76
N ILE A 154 -3.31 2.26 -12.85
CA ILE A 154 -1.84 2.39 -12.84
C ILE A 154 -1.30 1.76 -14.12
N ASN A 155 -0.50 2.49 -14.89
CA ASN A 155 0.12 2.00 -16.14
C ASN A 155 -0.89 1.32 -17.08
N ASN A 156 -2.01 2.00 -17.37
CA ASN A 156 -3.13 1.51 -18.18
C ASN A 156 -3.80 0.21 -17.66
N SER A 157 -3.50 -0.20 -16.43
CA SER A 157 -4.13 -1.35 -15.78
C SER A 157 -5.09 -0.87 -14.71
N ALA A 158 -6.35 -1.29 -14.79
CA ALA A 158 -7.31 -1.07 -13.72
C ALA A 158 -6.99 -2.00 -12.54
N LEU A 159 -7.02 -1.45 -11.32
CA LEU A 159 -6.79 -2.13 -10.06
C LEU A 159 -8.00 -1.93 -9.18
N LEU A 160 -8.52 -3.03 -8.65
CA LEU A 160 -9.56 -3.05 -7.64
C LEU A 160 -8.92 -3.10 -6.26
N LEU A 161 -9.10 -2.04 -5.48
CA LEU A 161 -8.68 -1.97 -4.09
C LEU A 161 -9.89 -2.32 -3.22
N THR A 162 -9.74 -3.34 -2.38
CA THR A 162 -10.77 -3.72 -1.43
C THR A 162 -10.22 -3.60 -0.02
N TYR A 163 -10.84 -2.73 0.76
CA TYR A 163 -10.60 -2.58 2.19
C TYR A 163 -11.74 -3.23 2.97
N VAL A 164 -11.41 -3.71 4.15
CA VAL A 164 -12.37 -4.26 5.09
C VAL A 164 -12.31 -3.48 6.39
N ARG A 165 -13.49 -3.19 6.94
CA ARG A 165 -13.65 -2.62 8.26
C ARG A 165 -14.43 -3.60 9.13
N TYR A 166 -13.88 -3.93 10.29
CA TYR A 166 -14.42 -4.93 11.20
C TYR A 166 -14.20 -4.50 12.67
N ILE A 167 -14.91 -5.12 13.59
CA ILE A 167 -14.75 -4.87 15.03
C ILE A 167 -14.00 -6.04 15.65
N ASP A 168 -12.90 -5.74 16.34
CA ASP A 168 -12.11 -6.73 17.09
C ASP A 168 -11.60 -6.09 18.39
N ALA A 169 -11.71 -6.84 19.49
CA ALA A 169 -11.39 -6.37 20.84
C ALA A 169 -12.02 -4.99 21.18
N MET A 170 -13.29 -4.78 20.82
CA MET A 170 -14.04 -3.53 21.03
C MET A 170 -13.48 -2.29 20.29
N ALA A 171 -12.56 -2.50 19.34
CA ALA A 171 -12.02 -1.45 18.49
C ALA A 171 -12.41 -1.69 17.03
N ILE A 172 -12.58 -0.60 16.28
CA ILE A 172 -12.79 -0.66 14.84
C ILE A 172 -11.41 -0.76 14.18
N HIS A 173 -11.25 -1.76 13.33
CA HIS A 173 -10.05 -1.97 12.53
C HIS A 173 -10.39 -1.79 11.06
N GLU A 174 -9.47 -1.17 10.33
CA GLU A 174 -9.55 -1.02 8.89
C GLU A 174 -8.27 -1.54 8.26
N GLU A 175 -8.40 -2.55 7.41
CA GLU A 175 -7.28 -3.23 6.78
C GLU A 175 -7.54 -3.46 5.30
N MET A 176 -6.48 -3.50 4.51
CA MET A 176 -6.59 -3.87 3.10
C MET A 176 -6.83 -5.38 3.00
N LEU A 177 -7.94 -5.75 2.35
CA LEU A 177 -8.28 -7.13 2.10
C LEU A 177 -7.50 -7.68 0.91
N PHE A 178 -7.58 -7.04 -0.25
CA PHE A 178 -6.78 -7.41 -1.41
C PHE A 178 -6.66 -6.27 -2.43
N ILE A 179 -5.70 -6.42 -3.34
CA ILE A 179 -5.64 -5.69 -4.60
C ILE A 179 -5.68 -6.69 -5.74
N LYS A 180 -6.62 -6.50 -6.66
CA LYS A 180 -6.71 -7.33 -7.87
C LYS A 180 -6.58 -6.46 -9.11
N LYS A 181 -5.70 -6.87 -10.01
CA LYS A 181 -5.68 -6.31 -11.37
C LYS A 181 -6.91 -6.80 -12.11
N LEU A 182 -7.66 -5.87 -12.69
CA LEU A 182 -8.84 -6.16 -13.49
C LEU A 182 -8.49 -6.18 -14.98
N ILE A 183 -9.18 -7.05 -15.72
CA ILE A 183 -9.12 -7.07 -17.19
C ILE A 183 -9.92 -5.90 -17.77
N ASP A 184 -11.08 -5.62 -17.19
CA ASP A 184 -11.90 -4.46 -17.48
C ASP A 184 -12.61 -3.96 -16.21
N THR A 185 -13.23 -2.79 -16.32
CA THR A 185 -13.91 -2.10 -15.22
C THR A 185 -15.41 -2.38 -15.20
N ARG A 186 -15.83 -3.48 -15.83
CA ARG A 186 -17.23 -3.87 -15.86
C ARG A 186 -17.64 -4.47 -14.53
N SER A 187 -18.92 -4.28 -14.23
CA SER A 187 -19.53 -4.80 -13.01
C SER A 187 -19.45 -6.31 -12.86
N ASP A 188 -19.45 -7.08 -13.96
CA ASP A 188 -19.28 -8.54 -13.94
C ASP A 188 -17.89 -8.93 -13.43
N THR A 189 -16.86 -8.29 -13.97
CA THR A 189 -15.46 -8.53 -13.58
C THR A 189 -15.21 -8.16 -12.12
N ILE A 190 -15.77 -7.02 -11.68
CA ILE A 190 -15.67 -6.58 -10.28
C ILE A 190 -16.44 -7.55 -9.36
N TYR A 191 -17.64 -7.96 -9.76
CA TYR A 191 -18.44 -8.93 -9.01
C TYR A 191 -17.71 -10.25 -8.84
N ALA A 192 -17.20 -10.85 -9.92
CA ALA A 192 -16.42 -12.08 -9.87
C ALA A 192 -15.18 -11.90 -8.98
N ALA A 193 -14.42 -10.81 -9.16
CA ALA A 193 -13.22 -10.55 -8.38
C ALA A 193 -13.46 -10.56 -6.86
N VAL A 194 -14.57 -9.96 -6.40
CA VAL A 194 -14.95 -9.89 -4.98
C VAL A 194 -15.62 -11.19 -4.52
N TYR A 195 -16.61 -11.68 -5.26
CA TYR A 195 -17.37 -12.87 -4.89
C TYR A 195 -16.48 -14.11 -4.84
N ASP A 196 -15.66 -14.33 -5.87
CA ASP A 196 -14.74 -15.48 -5.93
C ASP A 196 -13.72 -15.38 -4.80
N TYR A 197 -13.21 -14.18 -4.49
CA TYR A 197 -12.30 -14.02 -3.34
C TYR A 197 -12.95 -14.44 -2.02
N LEU A 198 -14.18 -13.97 -1.76
CA LEU A 198 -14.90 -14.32 -0.54
C LEU A 198 -15.23 -15.82 -0.49
N TYR A 199 -15.64 -16.38 -1.63
CA TYR A 199 -15.98 -17.80 -1.76
C TYR A 199 -14.76 -18.71 -1.58
N ASP A 200 -13.66 -18.44 -2.29
CA ASP A 200 -12.42 -19.23 -2.25
C ASP A 200 -11.78 -19.20 -0.85
N ASN A 201 -11.91 -18.08 -0.13
CA ASN A 201 -11.43 -17.95 1.23
C ASN A 201 -12.44 -18.44 2.29
N GLY A 202 -13.61 -18.93 1.87
CA GLY A 202 -14.65 -19.44 2.76
C GLY A 202 -15.23 -18.37 3.71
N ILE A 203 -15.26 -17.11 3.30
CA ILE A 203 -15.80 -16.00 4.08
C ILE A 203 -17.33 -15.94 3.88
N PRO A 204 -18.15 -16.12 4.92
CA PRO A 204 -19.60 -16.11 4.76
C PRO A 204 -20.14 -14.73 4.36
N LEU A 205 -20.95 -14.67 3.30
CA LEU A 205 -21.65 -13.43 2.91
C LEU A 205 -22.64 -12.94 3.98
N SER A 206 -23.10 -13.83 4.86
CA SER A 206 -23.93 -13.46 6.02
C SER A 206 -23.19 -12.58 7.03
N ASN A 207 -21.86 -12.54 6.98
CA ASN A 207 -21.03 -11.66 7.82
C ASN A 207 -20.78 -10.29 7.20
N LEU A 208 -20.94 -10.17 5.88
CA LEU A 208 -20.87 -8.90 5.19
C LEU A 208 -22.15 -8.11 5.44
N LEU A 209 -22.04 -6.99 6.17
CA LEU A 209 -23.17 -6.12 6.51
C LEU A 209 -23.33 -4.97 5.52
N GLN A 210 -22.22 -4.43 5.02
CA GLN A 210 -22.23 -3.20 4.27
C GLN A 210 -21.14 -3.15 3.20
N ILE A 211 -21.42 -2.47 2.10
CA ILE A 211 -20.43 -2.09 1.09
C ILE A 211 -20.47 -0.58 0.82
N ALA A 212 -19.30 0.04 0.78
CA ALA A 212 -19.09 1.40 0.29
C ALA A 212 -18.41 1.38 -1.11
N THR A 213 -18.96 2.11 -2.07
CA THR A 213 -18.42 2.26 -3.44
C THR A 213 -18.39 3.71 -3.88
N ASP A 214 -17.58 4.07 -4.88
CA ASP A 214 -17.44 5.42 -5.45
C ASP A 214 -18.68 5.99 -6.18
N GLY A 215 -19.70 5.15 -6.40
CA GLY A 215 -20.94 5.55 -7.05
C GLY A 215 -20.92 5.47 -8.57
N ALA A 216 -19.84 4.97 -9.19
CA ALA A 216 -19.79 4.76 -10.63
C ALA A 216 -20.92 3.83 -11.10
N SER A 217 -21.35 3.99 -12.34
CA SER A 217 -22.45 3.19 -12.93
C SER A 217 -22.15 1.68 -12.87
N ALA A 218 -20.89 1.27 -13.05
CA ALA A 218 -20.46 -0.11 -12.90
C ALA A 218 -20.63 -0.63 -11.45
N MET A 219 -20.57 0.24 -10.45
CA MET A 219 -20.70 -0.11 -9.04
C MET A 219 -22.17 -0.12 -8.60
N THR A 220 -22.91 0.95 -8.89
CA THR A 220 -24.24 1.24 -8.32
C THR A 220 -25.40 1.11 -9.31
N GLY A 221 -25.13 0.75 -10.57
CA GLY A 221 -26.16 0.57 -11.60
C GLY A 221 -27.32 -0.31 -11.13
N LYS A 222 -28.56 0.16 -11.35
CA LYS A 222 -29.78 -0.42 -10.75
C LYS A 222 -29.98 -1.91 -11.03
N GLN A 223 -29.67 -2.37 -12.24
CA GLN A 223 -29.84 -3.77 -12.65
C GLN A 223 -28.50 -4.49 -12.83
N ASN A 224 -27.54 -3.80 -13.43
CA ASN A 224 -26.26 -4.38 -13.85
C ASN A 224 -25.08 -3.86 -13.04
N GLY A 225 -25.27 -3.07 -11.99
CA GLY A 225 -24.18 -2.65 -11.11
C GLY A 225 -23.69 -3.82 -10.24
N PHE A 226 -22.43 -3.75 -9.83
CA PHE A 226 -21.81 -4.70 -8.90
C PHE A 226 -22.68 -4.92 -7.64
N VAL A 227 -23.13 -3.82 -7.01
CA VAL A 227 -23.97 -3.87 -5.81
C VAL A 227 -25.31 -4.56 -6.10
N ALA A 228 -25.94 -4.26 -7.23
CA ALA A 228 -27.21 -4.86 -7.61
C ALA A 228 -27.08 -6.38 -7.81
N LYS A 229 -25.96 -6.83 -8.40
CA LYS A 229 -25.66 -8.25 -8.56
C LYS A 229 -25.42 -8.94 -7.22
N LEU A 230 -24.63 -8.33 -6.34
CA LEU A 230 -24.37 -8.89 -5.02
C LEU A 230 -25.63 -8.97 -4.15
N LYS A 231 -26.52 -8.00 -4.24
CA LYS A 231 -27.81 -8.04 -3.52
C LYS A 231 -28.74 -9.17 -3.97
N LYS A 232 -28.56 -9.74 -5.17
CA LYS A 232 -29.33 -10.93 -5.59
C LYS A 232 -28.98 -12.16 -4.77
N VAL A 233 -27.72 -12.28 -4.33
CA VAL A 233 -27.24 -13.41 -3.51
C VAL A 233 -27.24 -13.10 -2.01
N ALA A 234 -27.09 -11.83 -1.64
CA ALA A 234 -27.06 -11.37 -0.25
C ALA A 234 -27.91 -10.10 -0.09
N PRO A 235 -29.25 -10.22 -0.01
CA PRO A 235 -30.16 -9.07 0.00
C PRO A 235 -30.03 -8.18 1.24
N HIS A 236 -29.50 -8.71 2.34
CA HIS A 236 -29.31 -7.99 3.61
C HIS A 236 -28.20 -6.95 3.57
N ILE A 237 -27.32 -6.98 2.55
CA ILE A 237 -26.18 -6.07 2.46
C ILE A 237 -26.66 -4.64 2.21
N LEU A 238 -26.22 -3.73 3.07
CA LEU A 238 -26.46 -2.30 2.92
C LEU A 238 -25.40 -1.71 1.97
N ALA A 239 -25.84 -0.91 1.00
CA ALA A 239 -24.92 -0.26 0.07
C ALA A 239 -24.89 1.24 0.33
N ILE A 240 -23.70 1.80 0.52
CA ILE A 240 -23.48 3.23 0.75
C ILE A 240 -22.60 3.79 -0.36
N HIS A 241 -22.94 5.00 -0.78
CA HIS A 241 -22.07 5.78 -1.66
C HIS A 241 -20.96 6.44 -0.82
N CYS A 242 -19.71 6.19 -1.16
CA CYS A 242 -18.53 6.62 -0.42
C CYS A 242 -18.60 8.13 -0.13
N ILE A 243 -18.49 8.50 1.16
CA ILE A 243 -18.64 9.88 1.62
C ILE A 243 -17.59 10.79 0.98
N ILE A 244 -16.35 10.32 0.87
CA ILE A 244 -15.25 11.07 0.24
C ILE A 244 -15.57 11.38 -1.23
N HIS A 245 -16.13 10.40 -1.95
CA HIS A 245 -16.56 10.61 -3.32
C HIS A 245 -17.74 11.57 -3.42
N ARG A 246 -18.70 11.51 -2.48
CA ARG A 246 -19.81 12.48 -2.40
C ARG A 246 -19.34 13.89 -2.13
N GLU A 247 -18.42 14.07 -1.19
CA GLU A 247 -17.81 15.35 -0.87
C GLU A 247 -17.08 15.92 -2.08
N HIS A 248 -16.27 15.11 -2.77
CA HIS A 248 -15.59 15.51 -4.00
C HIS A 248 -16.56 15.92 -5.12
N LEU A 249 -17.67 15.19 -5.27
CA LEU A 249 -18.71 15.54 -6.24
C LEU A 249 -19.42 16.84 -5.85
N CYS A 250 -19.73 17.03 -4.57
CA CYS A 250 -20.34 18.25 -4.06
C CYS A 250 -19.43 19.47 -4.24
N ALA A 251 -18.12 19.31 -4.01
CA ALA A 251 -17.13 20.36 -4.22
C ALA A 251 -17.06 20.82 -5.69
N LYS A 252 -17.35 19.93 -6.65
CA LYS A 252 -17.42 20.27 -8.07
C LYS A 252 -18.70 21.01 -8.46
N SER A 253 -19.75 20.92 -7.64
CA SER A 253 -21.03 21.58 -7.89
C SER A 253 -21.19 22.89 -7.12
N LEU A 254 -20.10 23.45 -6.58
CA LEU A 254 -20.11 24.76 -5.92
C LEU A 254 -20.33 25.89 -6.94
N ASN A 255 -20.80 27.05 -6.47
CA ASN A 255 -21.06 28.22 -7.30
C ASN A 255 -19.79 28.80 -7.94
N ASP A 256 -19.97 29.63 -8.96
CA ASP A 256 -18.89 30.19 -9.78
C ASP A 256 -17.79 30.89 -8.94
N ASP A 257 -18.18 31.58 -7.85
CA ASP A 257 -17.25 32.27 -6.95
C ASP A 257 -16.33 31.29 -6.20
N MET A 258 -16.87 30.18 -5.67
CA MET A 258 -16.09 29.14 -5.00
C MET A 258 -15.27 28.32 -6.01
N GLU A 259 -15.79 28.08 -7.21
CA GLU A 259 -15.04 27.42 -8.28
C GLU A 259 -13.82 28.27 -8.68
N HIS A 260 -13.97 29.59 -8.78
CA HIS A 260 -12.87 30.51 -9.06
C HIS A 260 -11.80 30.45 -7.98
N ALA A 261 -12.19 30.54 -6.70
CA ALA A 261 -11.26 30.46 -5.57
C ALA A 261 -10.47 29.12 -5.57
N LEU A 262 -11.15 27.99 -5.82
CA LEU A 262 -10.51 26.68 -5.92
C LEU A 262 -9.56 26.57 -7.12
N LYS A 263 -9.96 27.11 -8.28
CA LYS A 263 -9.10 27.15 -9.49
C LYS A 263 -7.81 27.93 -9.23
N VAL A 264 -7.90 29.08 -8.56
CA VAL A 264 -6.72 29.86 -8.16
C VAL A 264 -5.82 29.04 -7.25
N ALA A 265 -6.37 28.43 -6.18
CA ALA A 265 -5.58 27.60 -5.27
C ALA A 265 -4.90 26.42 -5.97
N VAL A 266 -5.61 25.69 -6.83
CA VAL A 266 -5.06 24.58 -7.63
C VAL A 266 -3.96 25.07 -8.57
N SER A 267 -4.16 26.21 -9.24
CA SER A 267 -3.16 26.82 -10.11
C SER A 267 -1.89 27.19 -9.34
N THR A 268 -2.02 27.81 -8.17
CA THR A 268 -0.89 28.14 -7.29
C THR A 268 -0.15 26.88 -6.84
N VAL A 269 -0.86 25.83 -6.42
CA VAL A 269 -0.24 24.55 -6.03
C VAL A 269 0.50 23.91 -7.21
N ASN A 270 -0.11 23.91 -8.40
CA ASN A 270 0.51 23.35 -9.61
C ASN A 270 1.74 24.16 -10.03
N PHE A 271 1.69 25.49 -9.91
CA PHE A 271 2.83 26.36 -10.14
C PHE A 271 3.98 26.05 -9.16
N VAL A 272 3.69 25.95 -7.86
CA VAL A 272 4.68 25.58 -6.84
C VAL A 272 5.26 24.18 -7.09
N LYS A 273 4.43 23.20 -7.45
CA LYS A 273 4.90 21.85 -7.83
C LYS A 273 5.82 21.88 -9.05
N ALA A 274 5.47 22.62 -10.09
CA ALA A 274 6.30 22.78 -11.28
C ALA A 274 7.63 23.47 -10.95
N MET A 275 7.62 24.45 -10.04
CA MET A 275 8.82 25.15 -9.57
C MET A 275 9.72 24.24 -8.73
N LEU A 276 9.15 23.44 -7.82
CA LEU A 276 9.90 22.45 -7.03
C LEU A 276 10.47 21.33 -7.93
N CYS A 277 9.72 20.90 -8.94
CA CYS A 277 10.20 19.97 -9.96
C CYS A 277 11.39 20.58 -10.74
N MET A 278 11.27 21.84 -11.19
CA MET A 278 12.39 22.57 -11.80
C MET A 278 13.59 22.73 -10.87
N THR A 279 13.37 22.95 -9.57
CA THR A 279 14.45 23.10 -8.58
C THR A 279 15.19 21.77 -8.34
N ALA A 280 14.47 20.64 -8.37
CA ALA A 280 15.08 19.30 -8.31
C ALA A 280 15.91 19.01 -9.58
N TYR A 281 15.43 19.37 -10.77
CA TYR A 281 16.22 19.30 -12.01
C TYR A 281 17.43 20.25 -11.98
N PHE A 282 17.28 21.46 -11.44
CA PHE A 282 18.37 22.43 -11.33
C PHE A 282 19.44 21.98 -10.33
N ASN A 283 19.08 21.37 -9.20
CA ASN A 283 20.03 20.79 -8.25
C ASN A 283 20.78 19.57 -8.82
N ILE A 284 20.17 18.80 -9.72
CA ILE A 284 20.86 17.73 -10.46
C ILE A 284 21.82 18.33 -11.51
N TYR A 285 21.42 19.41 -12.19
CA TYR A 285 22.25 20.07 -13.20
C TYR A 285 23.44 20.85 -12.59
N VAL A 286 23.26 21.45 -11.41
CA VAL A 286 24.32 22.15 -10.67
C VAL A 286 25.27 21.15 -10.00
N ASN A 287 24.79 20.03 -9.45
CA ASN A 287 25.67 18.98 -8.91
C ASN A 287 26.51 18.24 -9.97
N MET A 288 26.05 18.17 -11.23
CA MET A 288 26.88 17.64 -12.32
C MET A 288 27.97 18.60 -12.81
N ARG A 289 27.90 19.90 -12.48
CA ARG A 289 28.97 20.86 -12.77
C ARG A 289 30.01 20.96 -11.64
N THR A 290 29.62 20.79 -10.38
CA THR A 290 30.58 20.83 -9.26
C THR A 290 31.51 19.62 -9.19
N THR A 291 31.21 18.52 -9.89
CA THR A 291 32.12 17.35 -10.00
C THR A 291 33.07 17.39 -11.21
N ARG A 292 33.04 18.43 -12.06
CA ARG A 292 33.96 18.54 -13.22
C ARG A 292 35.08 19.58 -13.08
N ASP A 293 35.04 20.46 -12.08
CA ASP A 293 36.04 21.52 -11.89
C ASP A 293 36.96 21.31 -10.67
N SER A 294 37.27 20.05 -10.30
CA SER A 294 38.27 19.73 -9.26
C SER A 294 39.46 18.90 -9.75
N SER A 295 39.76 18.93 -11.05
CA SER A 295 41.00 18.36 -11.58
C SER A 295 41.61 19.23 -12.69
N CYS A 296 42.07 20.43 -12.34
CA CYS A 296 43.11 21.11 -13.11
C CYS A 296 43.81 22.17 -12.28
N THR A 297 44.86 21.80 -11.54
CA THR A 297 46.06 22.63 -11.34
C THR A 297 47.16 21.81 -10.67
N LEU A 298 48.36 21.90 -11.26
CA LEU A 298 49.70 21.58 -10.72
C LEU A 298 50.18 20.12 -10.84
N LYS A 299 50.74 19.78 -12.01
CA LYS A 299 52.20 19.75 -12.24
C LYS A 299 52.51 19.91 -13.72
#